data_AF-A0A9E6AI25-F1
#
_entry.id   AF-A0A9E6AI25-F1
#
_cell.length_a   1.000
_cell.length_b   1.000
_cell.length_c   1.000
_cell.angle_alpha   90.00
_cell.angle_beta   90.00
_cell.angle_gamma   90.00
#
_symmetry.space_group_name_H-M   'P 1'
#
loop_
_entity.id
_entity.type
_entity.pdbx_description
1 polymer ?
#
loop_
_entity_poly.entity_id
_entity_poly.type
_entity_poly.pdbx_seq_one_letter_code
_entity_poly.pdbx_strand_id
1 'polypeptide(L)' 'MLPITEEGFMLLTRRITAAFAVLAIANEVVWRTMSTDTWVKIETFGFPAALFVFLMLQSKLFEEHSTQADNT' A
#
# COMPACT_ATOMS: atom_id res chain seq x y z
N MET A 1 -22.81 -0.62 5.91
CA MET A 1 -21.61 -0.74 6.76
C MET A 1 -20.71 -1.75 6.08
N LEU A 2 -19.43 -1.45 5.84
CA LEU A 2 -18.50 -2.44 5.28
C LEU A 2 -18.45 -3.64 6.24
N PRO A 3 -18.83 -4.85 5.82
CA PRO A 3 -18.84 -6.03 6.68
C PRO A 3 -17.41 -6.55 6.83
N ILE A 4 -16.61 -5.82 7.62
CA ILE A 4 -15.23 -6.17 7.98
C ILE A 4 -15.22 -6.39 9.50
N THR A 5 -14.67 -7.52 9.94
CA THR A 5 -14.44 -7.80 11.37
C THR A 5 -13.40 -6.81 11.94
N GLU A 6 -13.45 -6.50 13.24
CA GLU A 6 -12.44 -5.61 13.85
C GLU A 6 -11.00 -6.06 13.56
N GLU A 7 -10.76 -7.38 13.55
CA GLU A 7 -9.48 -7.98 13.21
C GLU A 7 -9.08 -7.71 11.75
N GLY A 8 -10.01 -7.85 10.79
CA GLY A 8 -9.78 -7.55 9.38
C GLY A 8 -9.48 -6.06 9.15
N PHE A 9 -10.15 -5.17 9.88
CA PHE A 9 -9.91 -3.73 9.81
C PHE A 9 -8.52 -3.35 10.37
N MET A 10 -8.13 -3.94 11.50
CA MET A 10 -6.82 -3.73 12.10
C MET A 10 -5.69 -4.25 11.20
N LEU A 11 -5.89 -5.41 10.57
CA LEU A 11 -4.92 -5.98 9.63
C LEU A 11 -4.75 -5.10 8.38
N LEU A 12 -5.86 -4.64 7.80
CA LEU A 12 -5.84 -3.72 6.66
C LEU A 12 -5.11 -2.43 7.01
N THR A 13 -5.45 -1.82 8.15
CA THR A 13 -4.85 -0.58 8.62
C THR A 13 -3.35 -0.74 8.81
N ARG A 14 -2.90 -1.78 9.53
CA ARG A 14 -1.47 -2.05 9.74
C ARG A 14 -0.68 -2.18 8.44
N ARG A 15 -1.25 -2.87 7.44
CA ARG A 15 -0.59 -3.08 6.14
C ARG A 15 -0.52 -1.79 5.31
N ILE A 16 -1.60 -1.01 5.30
CA ILE A 16 -1.62 0.31 4.66
C ILE A 16 -0.60 1.23 5.34
N THR A 17 -0.61 1.31 6.66
CA THR A 17 0.36 2.12 7.43
C THR A 17 1.79 1.69 7.12
N ALA A 18 2.08 0.37 7.07
CA ALA A 18 3.40 -0.13 6.70
C ALA A 18 3.80 0.27 5.26
N ALA A 19 2.88 0.20 4.30
CA ALA A 19 3.13 0.61 2.92
C ALA A 19 3.47 2.11 2.80
N PHE A 20 2.69 2.95 3.48
CA PHE A 20 2.96 4.39 3.54
C PHE A 20 4.26 4.70 4.28
N ALA A 21 4.61 3.97 5.34
CA ALA A 21 5.88 4.13 6.03
C ALA A 21 7.07 3.78 5.13
N VAL A 22 6.99 2.70 4.35
CA VAL A 22 8.01 2.34 3.36
C VAL A 22 8.15 3.42 2.29
N LEU A 23 7.02 3.93 1.76
CA LEU A 23 7.03 5.03 0.80
C LEU A 23 7.62 6.31 1.37
N ALA A 24 7.33 6.62 2.64
CA ALA A 24 7.89 7.80 3.31
C ALA A 24 9.42 7.70 3.45
N ILE A 25 9.94 6.52 3.85
CA ILE A 25 11.38 6.29 3.92
C ILE A 25 12.01 6.40 2.54
N ALA A 26 11.41 5.76 1.52
CA ALA A 26 11.90 5.85 0.15
C ALA A 26 11.91 7.30 -0.35
N ASN A 27 10.87 8.08 -0.02
CA ASN A 27 10.80 9.49 -0.37
C ASN A 27 11.90 10.32 0.31
N GLU A 28 12.13 10.12 1.61
CA GLU A 28 13.20 10.82 2.32
C GLU A 28 14.58 10.49 1.72
N VAL A 29 14.83 9.23 1.35
CA VAL A 29 16.09 8.84 0.69
C VAL A 29 16.23 9.52 -0.67
N VAL A 30 15.18 9.50 -1.50
CA VAL A 30 15.21 10.14 -2.83
C VAL A 30 15.42 11.64 -2.69
N TRP A 31 14.71 12.30 -1.78
CA TRP A 31 14.88 13.73 -1.51
C TRP A 31 16.32 14.04 -1.11
N ARG A 32 16.90 13.27 -0.20
CA ARG A 32 18.22 13.55 0.37
C ARG A 32 19.38 13.23 -0.58
N THR A 33 19.20 12.28 -1.49
CA THR A 33 20.32 11.71 -2.27
C THR A 33 20.23 11.92 -3.77
N MET A 34 19.06 12.28 -4.30
CA MET A 34 18.83 12.38 -5.75
C MET A 34 18.60 13.83 -6.21
N SER A 35 18.82 14.09 -7.50
CA SER A 35 18.51 15.38 -8.11
C SER A 35 17.01 15.60 -8.30
N THR A 36 16.58 16.85 -8.43
CA THR A 36 15.17 17.21 -8.66
C THR A 36 14.58 16.51 -9.88
N ASP A 37 15.33 16.43 -10.99
CA ASP A 37 14.88 15.73 -12.21
C ASP A 37 14.63 14.24 -11.99
N THR A 38 15.42 13.61 -11.11
CA THR A 38 15.25 12.20 -10.75
C THR A 38 14.07 12.03 -9.79
N TRP A 39 13.94 12.92 -8.81
CA TRP A 39 12.82 12.95 -7.87
C TRP A 39 11.47 13.10 -8.60
N VAL A 40 11.32 14.04 -9.54
CA VAL A 40 10.09 14.22 -10.32
C VAL A 40 9.71 12.95 -11.07
N LYS A 41 10.69 12.25 -11.67
CA LYS A 41 10.43 10.98 -12.37
C LYS A 41 9.98 9.88 -11.42
N ILE A 42 10.59 9.77 -10.24
CA ILE A 42 10.21 8.80 -9.22
C ILE A 42 8.82 9.12 -8.65
N GLU A 43 8.51 10.39 -8.40
CA GLU A 43 7.20 10.80 -7.90
C GLU A 43 6.10 10.55 -8.94
N THR A 44 6.36 10.86 -10.21
CA THR A 44 5.37 10.72 -11.29
C THR A 44 5.12 9.27 -11.69
N PHE A 45 6.16 8.42 -11.68
CA PHE A 45 6.04 7.04 -12.19
C PHE A 45 6.39 5.98 -11.15
N GLY A 46 7.38 6.22 -10.31
CA GLY A 46 7.86 5.27 -9.29
C GLY A 46 6.84 5.02 -8.17
N PHE A 47 6.37 6.07 -7.49
CA PHE A 47 5.39 5.91 -6.41
C PHE A 47 4.04 5.35 -6.89
N PRO A 48 3.45 5.81 -8.01
CA PRO A 48 2.25 5.19 -8.56
C PRO A 48 2.47 3.72 -8.92
N ALA A 49 3.59 3.37 -9.56
CA ALA A 49 3.89 1.96 -9.87
C ALA A 49 4.05 1.13 -8.59
N ALA A 50 4.71 1.64 -7.56
CA ALA A 50 4.85 0.97 -6.27
C ALA A 50 3.50 0.76 -5.59
N LEU A 51 2.59 1.74 -5.67
CA LEU A 51 1.21 1.61 -5.19
C LEU A 51 0.43 0.54 -5.98
N PHE A 52 0.54 0.52 -7.31
CA PHE A 52 -0.10 -0.53 -8.13
C PHE A 52 0.42 -1.92 -7.78
N VAL A 53 1.73 -2.09 -7.61
CA VAL A 53 2.34 -3.36 -7.18
C VAL A 53 1.85 -3.72 -5.77
N PHE A 54 1.81 -2.78 -4.84
CA PHE A 54 1.28 -3.01 -3.50
C PHE A 54 -0.19 -3.47 -3.56
N LEU A 55 -1.03 -2.80 -4.34
CA LEU A 55 -2.44 -3.19 -4.53
C LEU A 55 -2.56 -4.57 -5.18
N MET A 56 -1.74 -4.90 -6.18
CA MET A 56 -1.70 -6.22 -6.79
C MET A 56 -1.31 -7.31 -5.78
N LEU A 57 -0.31 -7.05 -4.92
CA LEU A 57 0.11 -7.98 -3.87
C LEU A 57 -0.95 -8.11 -2.76
N GLN A 58 -1.67 -7.03 -2.44
CA GLN A 58 -2.77 -7.07 -1.49
C GLN A 58 -4.07 -7.63 -2.07
N SER A 59 -4.23 -7.71 -3.40
CA SER A 59 -5.46 -8.20 -4.05
C SER A 59 -5.80 -9.64 -3.65
N LYS A 60 -4.79 -10.51 -3.54
CA LYS A 60 -4.92 -11.88 -3.04
C LYS A 60 -5.34 -11.96 -1.57
N LEU A 61 -4.88 -11.03 -0.75
CA LEU A 61 -5.25 -10.98 0.67
C LEU A 61 -6.64 -10.39 0.89
N PHE A 62 -7.03 -9.42 0.06
CA PHE A 62 -8.39 -8.90 0.00
C PHE A 62 -9.37 -10.01 -0.37
N GLU A 63 -8.99 -10.92 -1.27
CA GLU A 63 -9.74 -12.13 -1.61
C GLU A 63 -9.92 -13.04 -0.39
N GLU A 64 -8.85 -13.26 0.38
CA GLU A 64 -8.80 -14.17 1.54
C GLU A 64 -9.53 -13.64 2.79
N HIS A 65 -9.65 -12.31 2.96
CA HIS A 65 -10.29 -11.67 4.11
C HIS A 65 -11.58 -10.89 3.76
N SER A 66 -12.01 -10.92 2.50
CA SER A 66 -13.36 -10.48 2.15
C SER A 66 -14.35 -11.51 2.69
N THR A 67 -15.32 -11.05 3.47
CA THR A 67 -16.34 -11.84 4.18
C THR A 67 -17.35 -12.52 3.22
N GLN A 68 -16.84 -13.27 2.23
CA GLN A 68 -17.60 -14.14 1.32
C GLN A 68 -17.10 -15.59 1.44
N ALA A 69 -16.70 -16.02 2.64
CA ALA A 69 -16.48 -17.44 2.95
C ALA A 69 -17.46 -18.00 4.01
N ASP A 70 -18.11 -17.15 4.82
CA ASP A 70 -19.00 -17.60 5.91
C ASP A 70 -20.48 -17.21 5.68
N ASN A 71 -21.04 -17.49 4.50
CA ASN A 71 -22.50 -17.42 4.26
C ASN A 71 -22.97 -18.51 3.27
N THR A 72 -22.50 -19.75 3.43
CA THR A 72 -23.16 -20.96 2.90
C THR A 72 -23.43 -21.94 4.02
#